data_AF-A0A6L9IEM0-F1
#
_entry.id   AF-A0A6L9IEM0-F1
#
_cell.length_a   1.000
_cell.length_b   1.000
_cell.length_c   1.000
_cell.angle_alpha   90.00
_cell.angle_beta   90.00
_cell.angle_gamma   90.00
#
_symmetry.space_group_name_H-M   'P 1'
#
loop_
_entity.id
_entity.type
_entity.pdbx_description
1 polymer ?
#
loop_
_entity_poly.entity_id
_entity_poly.type
_entity_poly.pdbx_seq_one_letter_code
_entity_poly.pdbx_strand_id
1 'polypeptide(L)'
;MFRRLLPHHKLTTNPLFVAETRHSRWGHSADALLRRSRLWLLIGAGATLGIYLLLVVLTRLGTPSWFPWPSVLAETLLVIFAVGFPATTVAIDGASISATMNSINREIVSGRWDLLRLTGQRDSALIAAKHSAGQLRAWRTLSLVLGYRLAVALAALAVIGWVLTIEIRSLSGSSVGAGSDFTLFILSFSLMIIGLGAVFVIEPLWRLRAMTALGVWVSGRTRNPTTAGIVSFVIVLG
;
A
#
# COMPACT_ATOMS: atom_id res chain seq x y z
N MET A 1 15.28 -4.82 -10.51
CA MET A 1 15.21 -3.77 -9.46
C MET A 1 14.36 -4.20 -8.24
N PHE A 2 13.11 -4.63 -8.40
CA PHE A 2 12.21 -5.00 -7.28
C PHE A 2 12.74 -6.04 -6.28
N ARG A 3 13.58 -7.01 -6.73
CA ARG A 3 14.17 -8.02 -5.82
C ARG A 3 14.99 -7.41 -4.69
N ARG A 4 15.61 -6.24 -4.89
CA ARG A 4 16.39 -5.55 -3.83
C ARG A 4 15.52 -4.84 -2.79
N LEU A 5 14.25 -4.58 -3.11
CA LEU A 5 13.30 -3.96 -2.18
C LEU A 5 12.62 -5.00 -1.28
N LEU A 6 12.74 -6.29 -1.62
CA LEU A 6 12.18 -7.38 -0.82
C LEU A 6 12.95 -7.54 0.49
N PRO A 7 12.24 -7.71 1.64
CA PRO A 7 12.87 -7.96 2.93
C PRO A 7 13.77 -9.20 2.97
N HIS A 8 13.56 -10.15 2.05
CA HIS A 8 14.23 -11.45 2.02
C HIS A 8 15.72 -11.42 1.67
N HIS A 9 16.20 -10.48 0.84
CA HIS A 9 17.47 -10.70 0.11
C HIS A 9 18.70 -10.93 1.00
N LYS A 10 18.76 -10.33 2.20
CA LYS A 10 19.93 -10.43 3.09
C LYS A 10 19.75 -11.43 4.23
N LEU A 11 18.56 -11.98 4.42
CA LEU A 11 18.19 -12.74 5.64
C LEU A 11 17.80 -14.19 5.37
N THR A 12 17.84 -14.64 4.12
CA THR A 12 17.62 -16.07 3.79
C THR A 12 18.64 -16.99 4.42
N THR A 13 19.83 -16.50 4.77
CA THR A 13 20.87 -17.25 5.48
C THR A 13 20.68 -17.26 7.00
N ASN A 14 19.80 -16.42 7.55
CA ASN A 14 19.57 -16.35 8.99
C ASN A 14 18.62 -17.49 9.43
N PRO A 15 19.07 -18.42 10.31
CA PRO A 15 18.26 -19.57 10.71
C PRO A 15 16.98 -19.19 11.46
N LEU A 16 17.00 -18.09 12.22
CA LEU A 16 15.81 -17.59 12.91
C LEU A 16 14.77 -17.10 11.92
N PHE A 17 15.21 -16.41 10.86
CA PHE A 17 14.30 -15.94 9.81
C PHE A 17 13.64 -17.11 9.09
N VAL A 18 14.41 -18.15 8.76
CA VAL A 18 13.87 -19.38 8.13
C VAL A 18 12.86 -20.06 9.05
N ALA A 19 13.17 -20.20 10.35
CA ALA A 19 12.25 -20.78 11.33
C ALA A 19 10.93 -20.00 11.46
N GLU A 20 11.02 -18.66 11.53
CA GLU A 20 9.86 -17.78 11.66
C GLU A 20 8.98 -17.78 10.40
N THR A 21 9.61 -17.87 9.23
CA THR A 21 8.93 -17.83 7.93
C THR A 21 8.41 -19.18 7.45
N ARG A 22 8.87 -20.31 8.03
CA ARG A 22 8.38 -21.67 7.70
C ARG A 22 6.87 -21.82 7.84
N HIS A 23 6.26 -21.17 8.83
CA HIS A 23 4.81 -21.19 9.03
C HIS A 23 4.07 -20.23 8.10
N SER A 24 4.77 -19.25 7.52
CA SER A 24 4.20 -18.37 6.53
C SER A 24 4.20 -19.07 5.18
N ARG A 25 3.00 -19.30 4.62
CA ARG A 25 2.84 -19.82 3.26
C ARG A 25 3.62 -18.98 2.23
N TRP A 26 3.99 -17.74 2.54
CA TRP A 26 4.58 -16.75 1.63
C TRP A 26 6.11 -16.68 1.70
N GLY A 27 6.74 -17.29 2.71
CA GLY A 27 8.15 -17.06 3.02
C GLY A 27 9.17 -17.95 2.30
N HIS A 28 8.73 -18.99 1.60
CA HIS A 28 9.61 -20.06 1.12
C HIS A 28 10.47 -19.66 -0.08
N SER A 29 9.99 -18.79 -0.98
CA SER A 29 10.78 -18.31 -2.11
C SER A 29 10.36 -16.92 -2.56
N ALA A 30 11.33 -16.14 -3.05
CA ALA A 30 11.08 -14.80 -3.58
C ALA A 30 10.11 -14.83 -4.77
N ASP A 31 10.19 -15.86 -5.61
CA ASP A 31 9.31 -15.99 -6.78
C ASP A 31 7.88 -16.40 -6.39
N ALA A 32 7.70 -17.22 -5.35
CA ALA A 32 6.37 -17.49 -4.80
C ALA A 32 5.74 -16.23 -4.19
N LEU A 33 6.55 -15.42 -3.49
CA LEU A 33 6.12 -14.13 -2.95
C LEU A 33 5.67 -13.17 -4.06
N LEU A 34 6.46 -13.03 -5.14
CA LEU A 34 6.15 -12.17 -6.28
C LEU A 34 4.90 -12.63 -7.05
N ARG A 35 4.75 -13.95 -7.27
CA ARG A 35 3.55 -14.49 -7.94
C ARG A 35 2.28 -14.21 -7.13
N ARG A 36 2.34 -14.41 -5.81
CA ARG A 36 1.20 -14.11 -4.94
C ARG A 36 0.96 -12.62 -4.82
N SER A 37 1.99 -11.79 -4.68
CA SER A 37 1.81 -10.33 -4.62
C SER A 37 1.15 -9.80 -5.89
N ARG A 38 1.51 -10.33 -7.07
CA ARG A 38 0.81 -10.02 -8.32
C ARG A 38 -0.67 -10.39 -8.27
N LEU A 39 -1.01 -11.59 -7.80
CA LEU A 39 -2.41 -12.00 -7.66
C LEU A 39 -3.18 -11.05 -6.72
N TRP A 40 -2.62 -10.72 -5.54
CA TRP A 40 -3.27 -9.81 -4.60
C TRP A 40 -3.37 -8.37 -5.10
N LEU A 41 -2.37 -7.91 -5.87
CA LEU A 41 -2.42 -6.62 -6.54
C LEU A 41 -3.55 -6.60 -7.57
N LEU A 42 -3.68 -7.64 -8.41
CA LEU A 42 -4.77 -7.77 -9.38
C LEU A 42 -6.14 -7.86 -8.70
N ILE A 43 -6.27 -8.62 -7.61
CA ILE A 43 -7.51 -8.69 -6.83
C ILE A 43 -7.87 -7.31 -6.26
N GLY A 44 -6.91 -6.62 -5.65
CA GLY A 44 -7.14 -5.28 -5.09
C GLY A 44 -7.54 -4.27 -6.17
N ALA A 45 -6.84 -4.28 -7.30
CA ALA A 45 -7.15 -3.41 -8.43
C ALA A 45 -8.52 -3.74 -9.05
N GLY A 46 -8.79 -5.01 -9.33
CA GLY A 46 -10.05 -5.46 -9.91
C GLY A 46 -11.25 -5.18 -8.99
N ALA A 47 -11.13 -5.41 -7.69
CA ALA A 47 -12.18 -5.08 -6.72
C ALA A 47 -12.44 -3.57 -6.68
N THR A 48 -11.39 -2.75 -6.70
CA THR A 48 -11.51 -1.28 -6.70
C THR A 48 -12.19 -0.78 -7.97
N LEU A 49 -11.80 -1.27 -9.13
CA LEU A 49 -12.45 -0.94 -10.41
C LEU A 49 -13.90 -1.41 -10.45
N GLY A 50 -14.19 -2.61 -9.94
CA GLY A 50 -15.56 -3.12 -9.84
C GLY A 50 -16.45 -2.23 -8.97
N ILE A 51 -15.96 -1.82 -7.80
CA ILE A 51 -16.66 -0.86 -6.91
C ILE A 51 -16.85 0.48 -7.61
N TYR A 52 -15.82 0.99 -8.27
CA TYR A 52 -15.91 2.25 -9.02
C TYR A 52 -16.99 2.19 -10.11
N LEU A 53 -16.97 1.17 -10.95
CA LEU A 53 -17.98 0.99 -12.01
C LEU A 53 -19.39 0.85 -11.45
N LEU A 54 -19.55 0.10 -10.34
CA LEU A 54 -20.83 -0.01 -9.66
C LEU A 54 -21.33 1.36 -9.18
N LEU A 55 -20.48 2.17 -8.54
CA LEU A 55 -20.86 3.50 -8.08
C LEU A 55 -21.20 4.44 -9.24
N VAL A 56 -20.47 4.37 -10.35
CA VAL A 56 -20.78 5.13 -11.58
C VAL A 56 -22.13 4.73 -12.16
N VAL A 57 -22.47 3.44 -12.17
CA VAL A 57 -23.79 2.98 -12.65
C VAL A 57 -24.90 3.46 -11.71
N LEU A 58 -24.72 3.34 -10.40
CA LEU A 58 -25.72 3.77 -9.40
C LEU A 58 -25.96 5.29 -9.45
N THR A 59 -24.89 6.08 -9.52
CA THR A 59 -25.00 7.55 -9.68
C THR A 59 -25.67 7.90 -10.99
N ARG A 60 -25.34 7.20 -12.09
CA ARG A 60 -25.99 7.43 -13.39
C ARG A 60 -27.50 7.22 -13.34
N LEU A 61 -27.98 6.17 -12.68
CA LEU A 61 -29.40 5.88 -12.56
C LEU A 61 -30.16 6.97 -11.78
N GLY A 62 -29.48 7.67 -10.85
CA GLY A 62 -30.06 8.76 -10.08
C GLY A 62 -29.94 10.15 -10.70
N THR A 63 -29.00 10.37 -11.63
CA THR A 63 -28.76 11.67 -12.25
C THR A 63 -29.65 11.94 -13.47
N PRO A 64 -30.25 13.15 -13.61
CA PRO A 64 -30.96 13.55 -14.81
C PRO A 64 -30.12 13.44 -16.09
N SER A 65 -30.77 13.23 -17.23
CA SER A 65 -30.09 12.99 -18.52
C SER A 65 -29.24 14.18 -19.03
N TRP A 66 -29.56 15.40 -18.62
CA TRP A 66 -28.84 16.63 -18.98
C TRP A 66 -27.57 16.86 -18.15
N PHE A 67 -27.33 16.07 -17.10
CA PHE A 67 -26.14 16.22 -16.28
C PHE A 67 -24.89 15.68 -17.01
N PRO A 68 -23.77 16.43 -17.03
CA PRO A 68 -22.60 16.06 -17.81
C PRO A 68 -21.91 14.81 -17.25
N TRP A 69 -21.70 13.80 -18.09
CA TRP A 69 -21.02 12.55 -17.71
C TRP A 69 -19.63 12.73 -17.07
N PRO A 70 -18.77 13.65 -17.54
CA PRO A 70 -17.44 13.81 -16.97
C PRO A 70 -17.44 14.22 -15.49
N SER A 71 -18.42 15.04 -15.04
CA SER A 71 -18.49 15.45 -13.63
C SER A 71 -18.86 14.28 -12.73
N VAL A 72 -19.81 13.42 -13.13
CA VAL A 72 -20.18 12.22 -12.36
C VAL A 72 -18.98 11.30 -12.15
N LEU A 73 -18.18 11.08 -13.20
CA LEU A 73 -16.98 10.25 -13.14
C LEU A 73 -15.93 10.86 -12.20
N ALA A 74 -15.71 12.17 -12.28
CA ALA A 74 -14.74 12.90 -11.47
C ALA A 74 -15.15 12.93 -9.99
N GLU A 75 -16.41 13.24 -9.68
CA GLU A 75 -16.96 13.25 -8.32
C GLU A 75 -16.90 11.86 -7.68
N THR A 76 -17.26 10.81 -8.42
CA THR A 76 -17.18 9.43 -7.92
C THR A 76 -15.73 9.04 -7.60
N LEU A 77 -14.77 9.41 -8.46
CA LEU A 77 -13.35 9.19 -8.17
C LEU A 77 -12.86 9.98 -6.97
N LEU A 78 -13.28 11.24 -6.82
CA LEU A 78 -12.96 12.08 -5.68
C LEU A 78 -13.43 11.42 -4.38
N VAL A 79 -14.65 10.89 -4.34
CA VAL A 79 -15.19 10.20 -3.17
C VAL A 79 -14.37 8.93 -2.86
N ILE A 80 -14.08 8.10 -3.86
CA ILE A 80 -13.27 6.88 -3.65
C ILE A 80 -11.88 7.24 -3.14
N PHE A 81 -11.27 8.31 -3.65
CA PHE A 81 -9.97 8.78 -3.21
C PHE A 81 -10.04 9.32 -1.77
N ALA A 82 -10.99 10.21 -1.48
CA ALA A 82 -11.15 10.87 -0.18
C ALA A 82 -11.42 9.87 0.95
N VAL A 83 -12.21 8.81 0.69
CA VAL A 83 -12.54 7.79 1.70
C VAL A 83 -11.50 6.66 1.70
N GLY A 84 -11.12 6.17 0.53
CA GLY A 84 -10.27 4.98 0.43
C GLY A 84 -8.79 5.26 0.73
N PHE A 85 -8.29 6.47 0.50
CA PHE A 85 -6.90 6.80 0.84
C PHE A 85 -6.65 6.76 2.38
N PRO A 86 -7.45 7.42 3.24
CA PRO A 86 -7.33 7.26 4.68
C PRO A 86 -7.55 5.81 5.13
N ALA A 87 -8.57 5.13 4.59
CA ALA A 87 -8.89 3.76 4.97
C ALA A 87 -7.74 2.78 4.67
N THR A 88 -7.13 2.89 3.49
CA THR A 88 -5.96 2.05 3.14
C THR A 88 -4.73 2.36 3.96
N THR A 89 -4.57 3.61 4.39
CA THR A 89 -3.48 4.04 5.27
C THR A 89 -3.61 3.45 6.67
N VAL A 90 -4.80 3.54 7.27
CA VAL A 90 -5.10 2.89 8.55
C VAL A 90 -4.95 1.37 8.44
N ALA A 91 -5.40 0.78 7.34
CA ALA A 91 -5.28 -0.65 7.10
C ALA A 91 -3.83 -1.14 7.03
N ILE A 92 -2.93 -0.40 6.35
CA ILE A 92 -1.52 -0.79 6.29
C ILE A 92 -0.82 -0.60 7.64
N ASP A 93 -1.10 0.48 8.35
CA ASP A 93 -0.46 0.76 9.65
C ASP A 93 -0.90 -0.28 10.69
N GLY A 94 -2.21 -0.55 10.79
CA GLY A 94 -2.75 -1.58 11.66
C GLY A 94 -2.24 -2.99 11.32
N ALA A 95 -2.17 -3.35 10.03
CA ALA A 95 -1.63 -4.64 9.60
C ALA A 95 -0.12 -4.78 9.92
N SER A 96 0.65 -3.70 9.77
CA SER A 96 2.10 -3.68 10.03
C SER A 96 2.43 -3.87 11.51
N ILE A 97 1.69 -3.16 12.37
CA ILE A 97 1.89 -3.25 13.82
C ILE A 97 1.40 -4.61 14.34
N SER A 98 0.18 -5.03 13.97
CA SER A 98 -0.36 -6.34 14.40
C SER A 98 0.51 -7.53 13.95
N ALA A 99 1.13 -7.45 12.77
CA ALA A 99 2.03 -8.48 12.25
C ALA A 99 3.30 -8.68 13.11
N THR A 100 3.74 -7.65 13.82
CA THR A 100 4.99 -7.66 14.63
C THR A 100 4.71 -7.86 16.11
N MET A 101 3.64 -7.26 16.65
CA MET A 101 3.34 -7.18 18.07
C MET A 101 3.29 -8.55 18.77
N ASN A 102 2.69 -9.55 18.11
CA ASN A 102 2.52 -10.88 18.69
C ASN A 102 3.78 -11.75 18.64
N SER A 103 4.80 -11.38 17.84
CA SER A 103 5.96 -12.25 17.64
C SER A 103 6.93 -12.23 18.82
N ILE A 104 7.29 -11.03 19.30
CA ILE A 104 8.27 -10.86 20.38
C ILE A 104 7.60 -11.10 21.73
N ASN A 105 6.41 -10.53 21.95
CA ASN A 105 5.72 -10.70 23.24
C ASN A 105 5.47 -12.19 23.56
N ARG A 106 5.06 -12.98 22.56
CA ARG A 106 4.88 -14.43 22.73
C ARG A 106 6.18 -15.15 23.11
N GLU A 107 7.33 -14.71 22.60
CA GLU A 107 8.63 -15.29 22.93
C GLU A 107 9.13 -14.89 24.31
N ILE A 108 8.89 -13.63 24.71
CA ILE A 108 9.20 -13.14 26.06
C ILE A 108 8.35 -13.91 27.09
N VAL A 109 7.03 -13.97 26.90
CA VAL A 109 6.12 -14.66 27.82
C VAL A 109 6.38 -16.16 27.90
N SER A 110 6.85 -16.78 26.81
CA SER A 110 7.21 -18.21 26.80
C SER A 110 8.64 -18.52 27.24
N GLY A 111 9.43 -17.52 27.67
CA GLY A 111 10.84 -17.70 28.07
C GLY A 111 11.78 -18.07 26.91
N ARG A 112 11.27 -18.14 25.67
CA ARG A 112 12.06 -18.48 24.48
C ARG A 112 13.03 -17.38 24.09
N TRP A 113 12.73 -16.14 24.46
CA TRP A 113 13.61 -15.01 24.17
C TRP A 113 15.00 -15.19 24.82
N ASP A 114 15.06 -15.67 26.06
CA ASP A 114 16.34 -15.89 26.75
C ASP A 114 17.13 -17.04 26.11
N LEU A 115 16.44 -18.10 25.69
CA LEU A 115 17.05 -19.19 24.93
C LEU A 115 17.62 -18.71 23.59
N LEU A 116 16.93 -17.80 22.89
CA LEU A 116 17.43 -17.22 21.64
C LEU A 116 18.73 -16.43 21.86
N ARG A 117 18.86 -15.73 23.00
CA ARG A 117 20.08 -15.00 23.36
C ARG A 117 21.26 -15.94 23.65
N LEU A 118 21.01 -17.18 24.09
CA LEU A 118 22.05 -18.19 24.31
C LEU A 118 22.59 -18.80 23.00
N THR A 119 21.93 -18.60 21.86
CA THR A 119 22.35 -19.19 20.57
C THR A 119 23.61 -18.56 19.96
N GLY A 120 24.21 -17.57 20.61
CA GLY A 120 25.39 -16.84 20.11
C GLY A 120 25.12 -15.89 18.95
N GLN A 121 23.86 -15.76 18.51
CA GLN A 121 23.45 -14.76 17.53
C GLN A 121 23.47 -13.36 18.13
N ARG A 122 23.93 -12.38 17.36
CA ARG A 122 23.91 -10.97 17.80
C ARG A 122 22.46 -10.49 17.93
N ASP A 123 22.16 -9.72 18.97
CA ASP A 123 20.82 -9.14 19.20
C ASP A 123 20.29 -8.37 17.98
N SER A 124 21.17 -7.66 17.25
CA SER A 124 20.80 -6.96 16.01
C SER A 124 20.33 -7.89 14.90
N ALA A 125 20.89 -9.10 14.81
CA ALA A 125 20.46 -10.11 13.83
C ALA A 125 19.12 -10.74 14.22
N LEU A 126 18.86 -10.92 15.53
CA LEU A 126 17.57 -11.39 16.05
C LEU A 126 16.46 -10.37 15.73
N ILE A 127 16.71 -9.09 16.04
CA ILE A 127 15.76 -7.99 15.78
C ILE A 127 15.50 -7.84 14.27
N ALA A 128 16.55 -7.87 13.43
CA ALA A 128 16.42 -7.76 11.98
C ALA A 128 15.58 -8.92 11.38
N ALA A 129 15.75 -10.14 11.90
CA ALA A 129 14.95 -11.29 11.49
C ALA A 129 13.46 -11.11 11.85
N LYS A 130 13.15 -10.65 13.07
CA LYS A 130 11.77 -10.39 13.51
C LYS A 130 11.10 -9.26 12.73
N HIS A 131 11.81 -8.16 12.53
CA HIS A 131 11.35 -7.03 11.71
C HIS A 131 11.00 -7.49 10.29
N SER A 132 11.88 -8.26 9.65
CA SER A 132 11.68 -8.73 8.27
C SER A 132 10.56 -9.76 8.17
N ALA A 133 10.41 -10.64 9.17
CA ALA A 133 9.28 -11.56 9.24
C ALA A 133 7.94 -10.82 9.41
N GLY A 134 7.93 -9.74 10.19
CA GLY A 134 6.79 -8.82 10.31
C GLY A 134 6.44 -8.17 8.97
N GLN A 135 7.42 -7.63 8.25
CA GLN A 135 7.22 -7.06 6.91
C GLN A 135 6.63 -8.06 5.94
N LEU A 136 7.09 -9.31 5.96
CA LEU A 136 6.57 -10.37 5.12
C LEU A 136 5.09 -10.66 5.40
N ARG A 137 4.68 -10.67 6.67
CA ARG A 137 3.28 -10.89 7.07
C ARG A 137 2.38 -9.75 6.61
N ALA A 138 2.82 -8.51 6.77
CA ALA A 138 2.09 -7.32 6.33
C ALA A 138 2.16 -7.09 4.80
N TRP A 139 3.01 -7.83 4.08
CA TRP A 139 3.19 -7.71 2.62
C TRP A 139 1.91 -7.95 1.82
N ARG A 140 1.03 -8.84 2.30
CA ARG A 140 -0.28 -9.09 1.66
C ARG A 140 -1.13 -7.82 1.65
N THR A 141 -1.23 -7.17 2.81
CA THR A 141 -2.01 -5.93 2.95
C THR A 141 -1.39 -4.82 2.11
N LEU A 142 -0.07 -4.67 2.12
CA LEU A 142 0.63 -3.75 1.23
C LEU A 142 0.29 -4.02 -0.25
N SER A 143 0.30 -5.28 -0.69
CA SER A 143 0.00 -5.63 -2.09
C SER A 143 -1.44 -5.24 -2.49
N LEU A 144 -2.40 -5.43 -1.58
CA LEU A 144 -3.80 -5.00 -1.77
C LEU A 144 -3.91 -3.47 -1.86
N VAL A 145 -3.24 -2.75 -0.95
CA VAL A 145 -3.21 -1.27 -0.93
C VAL A 145 -2.59 -0.72 -2.21
N LEU A 146 -1.48 -1.30 -2.67
CA LEU A 146 -0.87 -0.93 -3.95
C LEU A 146 -1.81 -1.23 -5.12
N GLY A 147 -2.53 -2.35 -5.11
CA GLY A 147 -3.55 -2.66 -6.11
C GLY A 147 -4.67 -1.62 -6.18
N TYR A 148 -5.23 -1.26 -5.02
CA TYR A 148 -6.23 -0.19 -4.90
C TYR A 148 -5.68 1.14 -5.43
N ARG A 149 -4.49 1.55 -4.97
CA ARG A 149 -3.83 2.80 -5.36
C ARG A 149 -3.61 2.86 -6.87
N LEU A 150 -3.06 1.81 -7.47
CA LEU A 150 -2.85 1.74 -8.91
C LEU A 150 -4.17 1.81 -9.70
N ALA A 151 -5.23 1.15 -9.23
CA ALA A 151 -6.54 1.22 -9.88
C ALA A 151 -7.13 2.64 -9.85
N VAL A 152 -7.09 3.32 -8.70
CA VAL A 152 -7.57 4.71 -8.58
C VAL A 152 -6.75 5.64 -9.47
N ALA A 153 -5.43 5.50 -9.48
CA ALA A 153 -4.55 6.31 -10.33
C ALA A 153 -4.85 6.09 -11.83
N LEU A 154 -4.99 4.84 -12.27
CA LEU A 154 -5.33 4.53 -13.66
C LEU A 154 -6.72 5.05 -14.05
N ALA A 155 -7.71 4.93 -13.17
CA ALA A 155 -9.05 5.46 -13.41
C ALA A 155 -9.05 6.99 -13.49
N ALA A 156 -8.31 7.67 -12.61
CA ALA A 156 -8.11 9.12 -12.67
C ALA A 156 -7.46 9.54 -13.98
N LEU A 157 -6.40 8.83 -14.42
CA LEU A 157 -5.76 9.11 -15.71
C LEU A 157 -6.71 8.90 -16.90
N ALA A 158 -7.56 7.88 -16.85
CA ALA A 158 -8.56 7.65 -17.89
C ALA A 158 -9.60 8.79 -17.93
N VAL A 159 -10.10 9.24 -16.78
CA VAL A 159 -11.07 10.36 -16.69
C VAL A 159 -10.43 11.67 -17.14
N ILE A 160 -9.21 11.96 -16.70
CA ILE A 160 -8.49 13.16 -17.14
C ILE A 160 -8.24 13.13 -18.64
N GLY A 161 -7.76 12.01 -19.18
CA GLY A 161 -7.54 11.84 -20.61
C GLY A 161 -8.82 12.06 -21.41
N TRP A 162 -9.94 11.52 -20.94
CA TRP A 162 -11.25 11.75 -21.55
C TRP A 162 -11.65 13.23 -21.53
N VAL A 163 -11.54 13.91 -20.39
CA VAL A 163 -11.83 15.34 -20.26
C VAL A 163 -10.97 16.16 -21.23
N LEU A 164 -9.67 15.89 -21.27
CA LEU A 164 -8.75 16.57 -22.19
C LEU A 164 -9.15 16.36 -23.65
N THR A 165 -9.58 15.16 -24.05
CA THR A 165 -10.02 14.93 -25.43
C THR A 165 -11.28 15.74 -25.80
N ILE A 166 -12.18 15.98 -24.85
CA ILE A 166 -13.36 16.83 -25.08
C ILE A 166 -12.93 18.28 -25.27
N GLU A 167 -12.04 18.79 -24.40
CA GLU A 167 -11.56 20.17 -24.46
C GLU A 167 -10.70 20.44 -25.71
N ILE A 168 -9.88 19.48 -26.15
CA ILE A 168 -9.13 19.64 -27.40
C ILE A 168 -10.08 19.79 -28.59
N ARG A 169 -11.17 19.01 -28.62
CA ARG A 169 -12.17 19.09 -29.70
C ARG A 169 -12.89 20.43 -29.70
N SER A 170 -13.26 20.96 -28.53
CA SER A 170 -13.91 22.28 -28.44
C SER A 170 -12.96 23.40 -28.91
N LEU A 171 -11.68 23.37 -28.50
CA LEU A 171 -10.68 24.37 -28.87
C LEU A 171 -10.22 24.28 -30.34
N SER A 172 -10.18 23.08 -30.94
CA SER A 172 -9.80 22.90 -32.34
C SER A 172 -10.77 23.56 -33.33
N GLY A 173 -12.00 23.85 -32.89
CA GLY A 173 -12.97 24.65 -33.66
C GLY A 173 -12.69 26.16 -33.66
N SER A 174 -11.87 26.66 -32.72
CA SER A 174 -11.44 28.06 -32.66
C SER A 174 -10.02 28.21 -33.22
N SER A 175 -9.91 28.82 -34.39
CA SER A 175 -8.73 28.92 -35.26
C SER A 175 -7.55 29.77 -34.75
N VAL A 176 -7.33 29.90 -33.43
CA VAL A 176 -6.36 30.88 -32.89
C VAL A 176 -5.31 30.20 -31.99
N GLY A 177 -4.08 30.10 -32.50
CA GLY A 177 -2.81 30.22 -31.74
C GLY A 177 -2.42 29.16 -30.69
N ALA A 178 -3.27 28.19 -30.34
CA ALA A 178 -3.12 27.37 -29.13
C ALA A 178 -2.00 26.28 -29.10
N GLY A 179 -1.14 26.18 -30.13
CA GLY A 179 -0.24 25.02 -30.28
C GLY A 179 0.90 24.91 -29.25
N SER A 180 1.57 26.02 -28.93
CA SER A 180 2.73 26.01 -28.04
C SER A 180 2.34 25.85 -26.57
N ASP A 181 1.32 26.56 -26.11
CA ASP A 181 0.92 26.61 -24.70
C ASP A 181 0.31 25.27 -24.27
N PHE A 182 -0.43 24.62 -25.17
CA PHE A 182 -1.01 23.32 -24.93
C PHE A 182 0.04 22.20 -24.79
N THR A 183 1.11 22.26 -25.58
CA THR A 183 2.22 21.29 -25.49
C THR A 183 2.94 21.40 -24.15
N LEU A 184 3.23 22.63 -23.71
CA LEU A 184 3.84 22.89 -22.40
C LEU A 184 2.93 22.46 -21.25
N PHE A 185 1.62 22.65 -21.38
CA PHE A 185 0.64 22.19 -20.41
C PHE A 185 0.65 20.66 -20.27
N ILE A 186 0.57 19.91 -21.37
CA ILE A 186 0.63 18.43 -21.34
C ILE A 186 1.93 17.95 -20.72
N LEU A 187 3.06 18.54 -21.09
CA LEU A 187 4.37 18.14 -20.57
C LEU A 187 4.44 18.36 -19.05
N SER A 188 4.03 19.55 -18.59
CA SER A 188 4.02 19.92 -17.17
C SER A 188 3.10 19.01 -16.36
N PHE A 189 1.91 18.74 -16.90
CA PHE A 189 0.92 17.87 -16.27
C PHE A 189 1.40 16.40 -16.19
N SER A 190 2.05 15.92 -17.25
CA SER A 190 2.63 14.57 -17.29
C SER A 190 3.74 14.41 -16.25
N LEU A 191 4.64 15.40 -16.12
CA LEU A 191 5.69 15.39 -15.10
C LEU A 191 5.11 15.40 -13.69
N MET A 192 4.08 16.21 -13.45
CA MET A 192 3.36 16.23 -12.16
C MET A 192 2.76 14.85 -11.83
N ILE A 193 2.09 14.21 -12.79
CA ILE A 193 1.53 12.86 -12.63
C ILE A 193 2.61 11.84 -12.30
N ILE A 194 3.74 11.86 -13.02
CA ILE A 194 4.84 10.91 -12.81
C ILE A 194 5.43 11.10 -11.41
N GLY A 195 5.65 12.36 -11.00
CA GLY A 195 6.15 12.70 -9.66
C GLY A 195 5.21 12.23 -8.55
N LEU A 196 3.92 12.56 -8.66
CA LEU A 196 2.90 12.12 -7.69
C LEU A 196 2.76 10.60 -7.68
N GLY A 197 2.76 9.95 -8.85
CA GLY A 197 2.69 8.50 -8.98
C GLY A 197 3.86 7.79 -8.30
N ALA A 198 5.07 8.33 -8.42
CA ALA A 198 6.25 7.81 -7.73
C ALA A 198 6.10 7.89 -6.21
N VAL A 199 5.68 9.05 -5.68
CA VAL A 199 5.40 9.24 -4.25
C VAL A 199 4.33 8.26 -3.78
N PHE A 200 3.26 8.11 -4.57
CA PHE A 200 2.11 7.28 -4.24
C PHE A 200 2.44 5.79 -4.09
N VAL A 201 3.45 5.29 -4.81
CA VAL A 201 3.95 3.91 -4.73
C VAL A 201 5.04 3.74 -3.66
N ILE A 202 5.91 4.75 -3.48
CA ILE A 202 7.02 4.69 -2.53
C ILE A 202 6.56 4.87 -1.08
N GLU A 203 5.58 5.73 -0.84
CA GLU A 203 5.09 6.07 0.49
C GLU A 203 4.62 4.82 1.28
N PRO A 204 3.75 3.92 0.75
CA PRO A 204 3.34 2.72 1.48
C PRO A 204 4.50 1.78 1.83
N LEU A 205 5.53 1.73 0.99
CA LEU A 205 6.72 0.91 1.23
C LEU A 205 7.54 1.46 2.39
N TRP A 206 7.71 2.77 2.46
CA TRP A 206 8.42 3.39 3.58
C TRP A 206 7.60 3.28 4.87
N ARG A 207 6.29 3.48 4.78
CA ARG A 207 5.37 3.37 5.91
C ARG A 207 5.33 1.97 6.51
N LEU A 208 5.26 0.92 5.67
CA LEU A 208 5.38 -0.47 6.10
C LEU A 208 6.67 -0.68 6.93
N ARG A 209 7.81 -0.18 6.45
CA ARG A 209 9.11 -0.35 7.14
C ARG A 209 9.15 0.36 8.49
N ALA A 210 8.62 1.58 8.54
CA ALA A 210 8.55 2.39 9.76
C ALA A 210 7.62 1.74 10.79
N MET A 211 6.41 1.35 10.39
CA MET A 211 5.41 0.78 11.29
C MET A 211 5.79 -0.62 11.80
N THR A 212 6.46 -1.45 10.99
CA THR A 212 6.99 -2.72 11.51
C THR A 212 8.17 -2.50 12.48
N ALA A 213 8.99 -1.46 12.27
CA ALA A 213 10.07 -1.13 13.20
C ALA A 213 9.50 -0.64 14.54
N LEU A 214 8.49 0.24 14.48
CA LEU A 214 7.76 0.73 15.63
C LEU A 214 7.08 -0.42 16.38
N GLY A 215 6.40 -1.33 15.69
CA GLY A 215 5.74 -2.47 16.32
C GLY A 215 6.72 -3.41 17.03
N VAL A 216 7.91 -3.63 16.45
CA VAL A 216 9.00 -4.35 17.13
C VAL A 216 9.46 -3.61 18.39
N TRP A 217 9.65 -2.29 18.31
CA TRP A 217 10.03 -1.48 19.47
C TRP A 217 8.99 -1.52 20.60
N VAL A 218 7.70 -1.33 20.27
CA VAL A 218 6.60 -1.41 21.24
C VAL A 218 6.56 -2.80 21.88
N SER A 219 6.66 -3.86 21.08
CA SER A 219 6.59 -5.24 21.58
C SER A 219 7.73 -5.62 22.54
N GLY A 220 8.88 -4.98 22.44
CA GLY A 220 9.98 -5.16 23.39
C GLY A 220 9.76 -4.43 24.73
N ARG A 221 8.91 -3.40 24.75
CA ARG A 221 8.67 -2.55 25.93
C ARG A 221 7.39 -2.92 26.69
N THR A 222 6.39 -3.46 26.00
CA THR A 222 5.09 -3.84 26.60
C THR A 222 5.03 -5.34 26.92
N ARG A 223 4.84 -5.69 28.19
CA ARG A 223 4.60 -7.10 28.60
C ARG A 223 3.13 -7.53 28.44
N ASN A 224 2.19 -6.59 28.52
CA ASN A 224 0.77 -6.89 28.43
C ASN A 224 0.25 -6.69 26.98
N PRO A 225 -0.30 -7.73 26.33
CA PRO A 225 -0.78 -7.63 24.95
C PRO A 225 -1.94 -6.63 24.77
N THR A 226 -2.78 -6.43 25.80
CA THR A 226 -3.90 -5.47 25.70
C THR A 226 -3.39 -4.03 25.66
N THR A 227 -2.44 -3.68 26.53
CA THR A 227 -1.80 -2.36 26.53
C THR A 227 -1.08 -2.10 25.22
N ALA A 228 -0.38 -3.10 24.68
CA ALA A 228 0.28 -3.00 23.38
C ALA A 228 -0.72 -2.71 22.25
N GLY A 229 -1.90 -3.35 22.29
CA GLY A 229 -2.97 -3.11 21.32
C GLY A 229 -3.54 -1.69 21.40
N ILE A 230 -3.78 -1.19 22.61
CA ILE A 230 -4.28 0.19 22.84
C ILE A 230 -3.25 1.21 22.35
N VAL A 231 -1.97 1.05 22.72
CA VAL A 231 -0.89 1.94 22.27
C VAL A 231 -0.77 1.92 20.75
N SER A 232 -0.85 0.75 20.14
CA SER A 232 -0.81 0.61 18.68
C SER A 232 -1.97 1.32 18.00
N PHE A 233 -3.19 1.21 18.55
CA PHE A 233 -4.37 1.89 18.02
C PHE A 233 -4.23 3.43 18.10
N VAL A 234 -3.73 3.94 19.23
CA VAL A 234 -3.46 5.38 19.41
C VAL A 234 -2.42 5.88 18.40
N ILE A 235 -1.36 5.11 18.16
CA ILE A 235 -0.30 5.46 17.19
C ILE A 235 -0.81 5.45 15.74
N VAL A 236 -1.79 4.60 15.42
CA VAL A 236 -2.39 4.57 14.06
C VAL A 236 -3.33 5.76 13.84
N LEU A 237 -3.92 6.31 14.90
CA LEU A 237 -4.86 7.42 14.82
C LEU A 237 -4.22 8.81 14.92
N GLY A 238 -3.07 8.93 15.60
CA GLY A 238 -2.33 10.19 15.77
C GLY A 238 -1.35 10.45 14.64
#